data_AF-A0A1M2ZMS7-F1
#
_entry.id   AF-A0A1M2ZMS7-F1
#
_cell.length_a   1.000
_cell.length_b   1.000
_cell.length_c   1.000
_cell.angle_alpha   90.00
_cell.angle_beta   90.00
_cell.angle_gamma   90.00
#
_symmetry.space_group_name_H-M   'P 1'
#
loop_
_entity.id
_entity.type
_entity.pdbx_description
1 polymer ?
#
loop_
_entity_poly.entity_id
_entity_poly.type
_entity_poly.pdbx_seq_one_letter_code
_entity_poly.pdbx_strand_id
1 'polypeptide(L)'
;MKNLKNIMNAKNNFNFFYPQIIELLRLLASPFEVQISVFPKNECPPDEIADEIDYKCSVAKTLFDEGFFSLIQYESIKHIDEEFTTFLKEDWTYEAMEKSLKWEHIRKLAIKSLEEFKVDYSKPNLYWYPLISL
;
A
#
# COMPACT_ATOMS: atom_id res chain seq x y z
N MET A 1 -26.54 20.14 7.36
CA MET A 1 -26.54 18.90 8.17
C MET A 1 -25.99 17.77 7.30
N LYS A 2 -24.78 17.24 7.59
CA LYS A 2 -24.31 16.02 6.90
C LYS A 2 -25.29 14.89 7.23
N ASN A 3 -25.83 14.23 6.21
CA ASN A 3 -26.80 13.14 6.34
C ASN A 3 -26.19 11.99 7.16
N LEU A 4 -26.86 11.51 8.21
CA LEU A 4 -26.38 10.44 9.09
C LEU A 4 -25.97 9.18 8.29
N LYS A 5 -26.67 8.88 7.19
CA LYS A 5 -26.31 7.78 6.28
C LYS A 5 -24.93 7.97 5.64
N ASN A 6 -24.59 9.21 5.26
CA ASN A 6 -23.29 9.50 4.64
C ASN A 6 -22.15 9.38 5.65
N ILE A 7 -22.39 9.78 6.91
CA ILE A 7 -21.40 9.63 8.00
C ILE A 7 -21.17 8.14 8.32
N MET A 8 -22.23 7.33 8.35
CA MET A 8 -22.10 5.89 8.55
C MET A 8 -21.34 5.21 7.40
N ASN A 9 -21.60 5.60 6.15
CA ASN A 9 -20.88 5.06 4.99
C ASN A 9 -19.38 5.42 5.03
N ALA A 10 -19.04 6.67 5.30
CA ALA A 10 -17.65 7.13 5.42
C ALA A 10 -16.89 6.35 6.52
N LYS A 11 -17.52 6.18 7.69
CA LYS A 11 -16.93 5.40 8.79
C LYS A 11 -16.75 3.92 8.43
N ASN A 12 -17.70 3.33 7.71
CA ASN A 12 -17.59 1.94 7.24
C ASN A 12 -16.45 1.79 6.23
N ASN A 13 -16.30 2.74 5.30
CA ASN A 13 -15.20 2.77 4.34
C ASN A 13 -13.86 2.85 5.07
N PHE A 14 -13.72 3.77 6.04
CA PHE A 14 -12.52 3.88 6.85
C PHE A 14 -12.17 2.57 7.56
N ASN A 15 -13.13 1.97 8.26
CA ASN A 15 -12.90 0.72 9.00
C ASN A 15 -12.50 -0.45 8.09
N PHE A 16 -12.97 -0.44 6.83
CA PHE A 16 -12.65 -1.49 5.87
C PHE A 16 -11.28 -1.28 5.21
N PHE A 17 -10.98 -0.05 4.77
CA PHE A 17 -9.79 0.24 3.96
C PHE A 17 -8.56 0.63 4.77
N TYR A 18 -8.72 1.28 5.91
CA TYR A 18 -7.57 1.69 6.73
C TYR A 18 -6.65 0.52 7.07
N PRO A 19 -7.15 -0.64 7.56
CA PRO A 19 -6.25 -1.75 7.85
C PRO A 19 -5.56 -2.30 6.61
N GLN A 20 -6.22 -2.29 5.43
CA GLN A 20 -5.61 -2.73 4.18
C GLN A 20 -4.46 -1.81 3.76
N ILE A 21 -4.63 -0.49 3.91
CA ILE A 21 -3.58 0.49 3.64
C ILE A 21 -2.37 0.26 4.56
N ILE A 22 -2.60 0.03 5.85
CA ILE A 22 -1.52 -0.25 6.79
C ILE A 22 -0.78 -1.55 6.43
N GLU A 23 -1.50 -2.60 6.08
CA GLU A 23 -0.90 -3.86 5.66
C GLU A 23 -0.16 -3.75 4.32
N LEU A 24 -0.63 -2.92 3.39
CA LEU A 24 0.10 -2.61 2.15
C LEU A 24 1.38 -1.80 2.44
N LEU A 25 1.34 -0.82 3.33
CA LEU A 25 2.55 -0.08 3.73
C LEU A 25 3.58 -1.01 4.40
N ARG A 26 3.12 -1.97 5.22
CA ARG A 26 3.96 -3.04 5.77
C ARG A 26 4.54 -3.92 4.68
N LEU A 27 3.78 -4.24 3.64
CA LEU A 27 4.27 -4.97 2.48
C LEU A 27 5.37 -4.20 1.75
N LEU A 28 5.12 -2.95 1.40
CA LEU A 28 6.08 -2.09 0.71
C LEU A 28 7.36 -1.90 1.54
N ALA A 29 7.24 -1.76 2.86
CA ALA A 29 8.37 -1.63 3.78
C ALA A 29 9.14 -2.93 4.05
N SER A 30 8.55 -4.09 3.75
CA SER A 30 9.13 -5.39 4.06
C SER A 30 10.38 -5.69 3.21
N PRO A 31 11.28 -6.60 3.63
CA PRO A 31 12.34 -7.19 2.80
C PRO A 31 11.80 -8.01 1.62
N PHE A 32 12.65 -8.30 0.63
CA PHE A 32 12.28 -8.93 -0.63
C PHE A 32 11.60 -10.27 -0.41
N GLU A 33 12.18 -11.11 0.45
CA GLU A 33 11.71 -12.46 0.74
C GLU A 33 10.30 -12.43 1.35
N VAL A 34 10.01 -11.42 2.17
CA VAL A 34 8.69 -11.25 2.76
C VAL A 34 7.69 -10.78 1.71
N GLN A 35 8.06 -9.80 0.88
CA GLN A 35 7.20 -9.27 -0.18
C GLN A 35 6.76 -10.35 -1.15
N ILE A 36 7.66 -11.24 -1.58
CA ILE A 36 7.29 -12.33 -2.49
C ILE A 36 6.53 -13.46 -1.78
N SER A 37 6.76 -13.67 -0.48
CA SER A 37 6.18 -14.80 0.26
C SER A 37 4.69 -14.67 0.57
N VAL A 38 4.14 -13.45 0.50
CA VAL A 38 2.73 -13.21 0.83
C VAL A 38 1.78 -13.38 -0.35
N PHE A 39 2.32 -13.41 -1.57
CA PHE A 39 1.53 -13.66 -2.77
C PHE A 39 1.47 -15.16 -3.11
N PRO A 40 0.41 -15.63 -3.78
CA PRO A 40 0.39 -16.95 -4.39
C PRO A 40 1.56 -17.15 -5.38
N LYS A 41 2.01 -18.41 -5.55
CA LYS A 41 3.18 -18.74 -6.40
C LYS A 41 3.04 -18.40 -7.89
N ASN A 42 1.81 -18.17 -8.35
CA ASN A 42 1.51 -17.94 -9.76
C ASN A 42 1.42 -16.45 -10.12
N GLU A 43 1.53 -15.56 -9.12
CA GLU A 43 1.47 -14.12 -9.34
C GLU A 43 2.85 -13.52 -9.63
N CYS A 44 2.85 -12.28 -10.11
CA CYS A 44 4.05 -11.45 -10.26
C CYS A 44 4.04 -10.37 -9.17
N PRO A 45 4.67 -10.59 -7.99
CA PRO A 45 4.63 -9.65 -6.86
C PRO A 45 4.99 -8.20 -7.20
N PRO A 46 5.98 -7.89 -8.06
CA PRO A 46 6.24 -6.52 -8.49
C PRO A 46 5.00 -5.83 -9.07
N ASP A 47 4.30 -6.50 -9.97
CA ASP A 47 3.12 -5.95 -10.67
C ASP A 47 1.94 -5.85 -9.70
N GLU A 48 1.67 -6.90 -8.91
CA GLU A 48 0.59 -6.92 -7.93
C GLU A 48 0.74 -5.82 -6.86
N ILE A 49 1.98 -5.53 -6.45
CA ILE A 49 2.25 -4.44 -5.51
C ILE A 49 1.92 -3.08 -6.13
N ALA A 50 2.24 -2.87 -7.41
CA ALA A 50 1.94 -1.63 -8.11
C ALA A 50 0.44 -1.41 -8.29
N ASP A 51 -0.29 -2.46 -8.65
CA ASP A 51 -1.75 -2.39 -8.79
C ASP A 51 -2.43 -2.11 -7.43
N GLU A 52 -1.96 -2.73 -6.35
CA GLU A 52 -2.48 -2.46 -5.02
C GLU A 52 -2.19 -1.03 -4.55
N ILE A 53 -1.00 -0.47 -4.79
CA ILE A 53 -0.70 0.90 -4.36
C ILE A 53 -1.45 1.95 -5.18
N ASP A 54 -1.62 1.79 -6.49
CA ASP A 54 -2.46 2.68 -7.30
C ASP A 54 -3.90 2.70 -6.78
N TYR A 55 -4.47 1.51 -6.55
CA TYR A 55 -5.81 1.39 -5.99
C TYR A 55 -5.91 2.01 -4.59
N LYS A 56 -4.98 1.69 -3.68
CA LYS A 56 -5.01 2.23 -2.30
C LYS A 56 -4.69 3.71 -2.26
N CYS A 57 -3.93 4.27 -3.19
CA CYS A 57 -3.70 5.71 -3.32
C CYS A 57 -5.02 6.44 -3.61
N SER A 58 -5.81 5.93 -4.56
CA SER A 58 -7.15 6.44 -4.85
C SER A 58 -8.10 6.33 -3.65
N VAL A 59 -8.03 5.25 -2.88
CA VAL A 59 -8.79 5.09 -1.63
C VAL A 59 -8.31 6.06 -0.54
N ALA A 60 -7.01 6.23 -0.38
CA ALA A 60 -6.40 7.15 0.58
C ALA A 60 -6.83 8.60 0.31
N LYS A 61 -6.94 8.98 -0.98
CA LYS A 61 -7.53 10.27 -1.36
C LYS A 61 -8.95 10.44 -0.84
N THR A 62 -9.78 9.41 -0.98
CA THR A 62 -11.17 9.45 -0.46
C THR A 62 -11.17 9.62 1.06
N LEU A 63 -10.32 8.87 1.78
CA LEU A 63 -10.22 8.98 3.23
C LEU A 63 -9.69 10.34 3.70
N PHE A 64 -8.80 10.97 2.93
CA PHE A 64 -8.36 12.33 3.15
C PHE A 64 -9.49 13.35 2.95
N ASP A 65 -10.21 13.27 1.83
CA ASP A 65 -11.33 14.17 1.53
C ASP A 65 -12.48 14.03 2.58
N GLU A 66 -12.64 12.84 3.17
CA GLU A 66 -13.57 12.56 4.26
C GLU A 66 -13.06 13.01 5.65
N GLY A 67 -11.79 13.40 5.75
CA GLY A 67 -11.16 13.92 6.98
C GLY A 67 -10.60 12.85 7.93
N PHE A 68 -10.42 11.61 7.46
CA PHE A 68 -9.82 10.53 8.25
C PHE A 68 -8.29 10.55 8.21
N PHE A 69 -7.70 10.98 7.09
CA PHE A 69 -6.25 11.13 6.96
C PHE A 69 -5.83 12.59 7.09
N SER A 70 -4.66 12.81 7.68
CA SER A 70 -3.99 14.10 7.58
C SER A 70 -3.42 14.31 6.17
N LEU A 71 -3.09 15.55 5.82
CA LEU A 71 -2.40 15.84 4.56
C LEU A 71 -1.07 15.09 4.46
N ILE A 72 -0.32 15.01 5.56
CA ILE A 72 0.99 14.33 5.61
C ILE A 72 0.82 12.83 5.33
N GLN A 73 -0.18 12.20 5.93
CA GLN A 73 -0.47 10.78 5.73
C GLN A 73 -0.85 10.49 4.27
N TYR A 74 -1.74 11.29 3.68
CA TYR A 74 -2.13 11.14 2.29
C TYR A 74 -0.96 11.36 1.32
N GLU A 75 -0.23 12.46 1.46
CA GLU A 75 0.93 12.76 0.62
C GLU A 75 2.02 11.70 0.74
N SER A 76 2.20 11.09 1.92
CA SER A 76 3.16 9.99 2.09
C SER A 76 2.82 8.74 1.26
N ILE A 77 1.53 8.42 1.11
CA ILE A 77 1.07 7.30 0.28
C ILE A 77 1.17 7.67 -1.20
N LYS A 78 0.69 8.87 -1.55
CA LYS A 78 0.72 9.41 -2.91
C LYS A 78 2.14 9.48 -3.47
N HIS A 79 3.12 9.87 -2.65
CA HIS A 79 4.50 9.93 -3.07
C HIS A 79 5.07 8.54 -3.41
N ILE A 80 4.69 7.49 -2.67
CA ILE A 80 5.11 6.12 -3.00
C ILE A 80 4.53 5.70 -4.35
N ASP A 81 3.24 5.95 -4.58
CA ASP A 81 2.54 5.68 -5.83
C ASP A 81 3.20 6.42 -7.02
N GLU A 82 3.51 7.70 -6.84
CA GLU A 82 4.20 8.52 -7.85
C GLU A 82 5.60 7.96 -8.19
N GLU A 83 6.33 7.40 -7.23
CA GLU A 83 7.64 6.80 -7.51
C GLU A 83 7.54 5.58 -8.44
N PHE A 84 6.46 4.78 -8.35
CA PHE A 84 6.23 3.68 -9.28
C PHE A 84 6.01 4.14 -10.72
N THR A 85 5.52 5.37 -10.94
CA THR A 85 5.38 5.93 -12.29
C THR A 85 6.72 6.17 -13.00
N THR A 86 7.83 6.16 -12.24
CA THR A 86 9.19 6.33 -12.77
C THR A 86 9.84 5.00 -13.16
N PHE A 87 9.19 3.87 -12.90
CA PHE A 87 9.73 2.55 -13.17
C PHE A 87 9.72 2.25 -14.66
N LEU A 88 10.80 1.65 -15.14
CA LEU A 88 10.94 1.13 -16.49
C LEU A 88 10.67 -0.36 -16.51
N LYS A 89 10.60 -0.95 -17.70
CA LYS A 89 10.27 -2.37 -17.88
C LYS A 89 11.18 -3.30 -17.05
N GLU A 90 12.47 -2.98 -16.98
CA GLU A 90 13.49 -3.72 -16.24
C GLU A 90 13.33 -3.68 -14.71
N ASP A 91 12.62 -2.68 -14.18
CA ASP A 91 12.40 -2.51 -12.74
C ASP A 91 11.32 -3.48 -12.20
N TRP A 92 10.53 -4.11 -13.08
CA TRP A 92 9.42 -5.01 -12.73
C TRP A 92 9.84 -6.48 -12.62
N THR A 93 11.14 -6.75 -12.45
CA THR A 93 11.67 -8.10 -12.30
C THR A 93 11.91 -8.45 -10.83
N TYR A 94 11.91 -9.74 -10.48
CA TYR A 94 12.32 -10.20 -9.15
C TYR A 94 13.75 -9.74 -8.79
N GLU A 95 14.66 -9.74 -9.77
CA GLU A 95 16.03 -9.28 -9.54
C GLU A 95 16.08 -7.78 -9.21
N ALA A 96 15.33 -6.95 -9.95
CA ALA A 96 15.23 -5.54 -9.63
C ALA A 96 14.56 -5.31 -8.27
N MET A 97 13.51 -6.06 -7.96
CA MET A 97 12.83 -6.01 -6.68
C MET A 97 13.78 -6.31 -5.50
N GLU A 98 14.65 -7.30 -5.67
CA GLU A 98 15.64 -7.69 -4.66
C GLU A 98 16.78 -6.67 -4.51
N LYS A 99 17.31 -6.16 -5.63
CA LYS A 99 18.63 -5.50 -5.64
C LYS A 99 18.63 -4.04 -6.07
N SER A 100 17.56 -3.53 -6.68
CA SER A 100 17.58 -2.18 -7.26
C SER A 100 17.40 -1.10 -6.20
N LEU A 101 18.08 0.03 -6.43
CA LEU A 101 17.94 1.22 -5.58
C LEU A 101 16.52 1.79 -5.61
N LYS A 102 15.76 1.58 -6.70
CA LYS A 102 14.37 2.04 -6.79
C LYS A 102 13.47 1.27 -5.82
N TRP A 103 13.55 -0.06 -5.80
CA TRP A 103 12.79 -0.85 -4.83
C TRP A 103 13.27 -0.63 -3.40
N GLU A 104 14.57 -0.44 -3.17
CA GLU A 104 15.08 -0.02 -1.87
C GLU A 104 14.50 1.35 -1.44
N HIS A 105 14.36 2.29 -2.39
CA HIS A 105 13.75 3.59 -2.15
C HIS A 105 12.28 3.46 -1.73
N ILE A 106 11.50 2.66 -2.44
CA ILE A 106 10.10 2.35 -2.09
C ILE A 106 10.01 1.82 -0.66
N ARG A 107 10.86 0.86 -0.25
CA ARG A 107 10.88 0.34 1.12
C ARG A 107 11.12 1.45 2.14
N LYS A 108 12.09 2.33 1.89
CA LYS A 108 12.41 3.46 2.77
C LYS A 108 11.26 4.45 2.88
N LEU A 109 10.57 4.75 1.78
CA LEU A 109 9.40 5.63 1.80
C LEU A 109 8.25 5.00 2.59
N ALA A 110 7.99 3.71 2.41
CA ALA A 110 6.95 2.99 3.13
C ALA A 110 7.22 2.93 4.64
N ILE A 111 8.48 2.74 5.07
CA ILE A 111 8.86 2.83 6.49
C ILE A 111 8.52 4.21 7.06
N LYS A 112 8.87 5.29 6.36
CA LYS A 112 8.51 6.65 6.80
C LYS A 112 7.01 6.86 6.84
N SER A 113 6.26 6.34 5.86
CA SER A 113 4.80 6.43 5.87
C SER A 113 4.22 5.73 7.11
N LEU A 114 4.71 4.54 7.48
CA LEU A 114 4.31 3.86 8.72
C LEU A 114 4.56 4.74 9.98
N GLU A 115 5.67 5.48 10.02
CA GLU A 115 5.96 6.45 11.10
C GLU A 115 4.91 7.58 11.14
N GLU A 116 4.49 8.12 9.98
CA GLU A 116 3.43 9.14 9.89
C GLU A 116 2.05 8.61 10.34
N PHE A 117 1.81 7.32 10.14
CA PHE A 117 0.64 6.61 10.65
C PHE A 117 0.77 6.20 12.12
N LYS A 118 1.97 6.35 12.72
CA LYS A 118 2.30 5.90 14.08
C LYS A 118 2.01 4.40 14.28
N VAL A 119 2.35 3.61 13.27
CA VAL A 119 2.18 2.16 13.28
C VAL A 119 3.54 1.50 13.12
N ASP A 120 3.81 0.51 13.97
CA ASP A 120 5.03 -0.27 13.86
C ASP A 120 4.97 -1.22 12.66
N TYR A 121 6.16 -1.48 12.10
CA TYR A 121 6.36 -2.56 11.15
C TYR A 121 5.98 -3.90 11.79
N SER A 122 5.22 -4.70 11.04
CA SER A 122 5.02 -6.12 11.29
C SER A 122 4.96 -6.85 9.96
N LYS A 123 5.10 -8.18 9.99
CA LYS A 123 4.89 -8.99 8.78
C LYS A 123 3.49 -8.68 8.20
N PRO A 124 3.38 -8.34 6.90
CA PRO A 124 2.11 -7.98 6.28
C PRO A 124 1.16 -9.18 6.19
N ASN A 125 -0.14 -8.89 6.28
CA ASN A 125 -1.23 -9.85 6.11
C ASN A 125 -2.23 -9.36 5.05
N LEU A 126 -2.14 -9.91 3.84
CA LEU A 126 -2.99 -9.56 2.71
C LEU A 126 -4.34 -10.30 2.74
N TYR A 127 -5.07 -10.19 3.85
CA TYR A 127 -6.33 -10.93 4.07
C TYR A 127 -7.46 -10.58 3.09
N TRP A 128 -7.34 -9.46 2.36
CA TRP A 128 -8.30 -9.04 1.33
C TRP A 128 -7.92 -9.53 -0.06
N TYR A 129 -6.66 -9.94 -0.26
CA TYR A 129 -6.19 -10.40 -1.55
C TYR A 129 -6.84 -11.76 -1.83
N PRO A 130 -7.52 -11.92 -2.98
CA PRO A 130 -8.23 -13.16 -3.27
C PRO A 130 -7.22 -14.31 -3.32
N LEU A 131 -7.33 -15.25 -2.38
CA LEU A 131 -6.66 -16.53 -2.51
C LEU A 131 -7.29 -17.21 -3.73
N ILE A 132 -6.67 -17.05 -4.91
CA ILE A 132 -6.95 -17.96 -6.01
C ILE A 132 -6.48 -19.31 -5.49
N SER A 133 -7.47 -20.11 -5.10
CA SER A 133 -7.30 -21.45 -4.53
C SER A 133 -6.30 -22.22 -5.37
N LEU A 134 -5.18 -22.63 -4.75
CA LEU A 134 -4.22 -23.58 -5.32
C LEU A 134 -4.94 -24.85 -5.78
#